data_AF-A0A1D7TIS7-F1
#
_entry.id   AF-A0A1D7TIS7-F1
#
_cell.length_a   1.000
_cell.length_b   1.000
_cell.length_c   1.000
_cell.angle_alpha   90.00
_cell.angle_beta   90.00
_cell.angle_gamma   90.00
#
_symmetry.space_group_name_H-M   'P 1'
#
loop_
_entity.id
_entity.type
_entity.pdbx_description
1 polymer ?
#
loop_
_entity_poly.entity_id
_entity_poly.type
_entity_poly.pdbx_seq_one_letter_code
_entity_poly.pdbx_strand_id
1 'polypeptide(L)'
;MKIANVLIVASLVAFMSGCASKDKEVFNMPATYWYEEIAKEIKNQDLEKADSLYTSLASEHIESPLLPEAMTMLANAHIQDEEYVLANFYLDEYLKRYGSKANADHVRYMKIKANYEAFPNPNRNQQLLIDTITQTKDFIARYPNSKFRPLAETVLVRLELGEYLLDTNIKDLYERVDKPEAAKSYEEKLNKSSLGGAKSIEPAIPWYRSWFEKQ
;
A
#
# COMPACT_ATOMS: atom_id res chain seq x y z
N MET A 1 -1.34 1.77 56.61
CA MET A 1 -1.36 2.28 55.22
C MET A 1 -2.80 2.37 54.77
N LYS A 2 -3.24 3.52 54.23
CA LYS A 2 -4.62 3.71 53.75
C LYS A 2 -4.88 2.75 52.57
N ILE A 3 -6.06 2.14 52.49
CA ILE A 3 -6.45 1.15 51.47
C ILE A 3 -6.17 1.67 50.04
N ALA A 4 -6.31 2.98 49.82
CA ALA A 4 -5.95 3.65 48.57
C ALA A 4 -4.48 3.44 48.16
N ASN A 5 -3.54 3.46 49.12
CA ASN A 5 -2.12 3.26 48.83
C ASN A 5 -1.82 1.80 48.47
N VAL A 6 -2.60 0.84 48.97
CA VAL A 6 -2.47 -0.58 48.62
C VAL A 6 -2.98 -0.82 47.20
N LEU A 7 -4.09 -0.18 46.80
CA LEU A 7 -4.65 -0.28 45.45
C LEU A 7 -3.73 0.35 44.39
N ILE A 8 -3.09 1.48 44.69
CA ILE A 8 -2.14 2.14 43.78
C ILE A 8 -0.90 1.26 43.57
N VAL A 9 -0.36 0.66 44.64
CA VAL A 9 0.80 -0.23 44.53
C VAL A 9 0.44 -1.52 43.78
N ALA A 10 -0.74 -2.10 44.01
CA ALA A 10 -1.20 -3.29 43.28
C ALA A 10 -1.42 -3.02 41.79
N SER A 11 -1.95 -1.84 41.44
CA SER A 11 -2.08 -1.39 40.05
C SER A 11 -0.71 -1.24 39.37
N LEU A 12 0.27 -0.65 40.05
CA LEU A 12 1.61 -0.43 39.49
C LEU A 12 2.36 -1.75 39.21
N VAL A 13 2.18 -2.76 40.08
CA VAL A 13 2.78 -4.10 39.90
C VAL A 13 2.11 -4.86 38.75
N ALA A 14 0.81 -4.66 38.53
CA ALA A 14 0.10 -5.27 37.41
C ALA A 14 0.61 -4.75 36.04
N PHE A 15 1.01 -3.48 35.95
CA PHE A 15 1.59 -2.91 34.71
C PHE A 15 3.04 -3.35 34.44
N MET A 16 3.76 -3.86 35.43
CA MET A 16 5.13 -4.38 35.25
C MET A 16 5.17 -5.89 34.94
N SER A 17 4.02 -6.55 34.87
CA SER A 17 3.89 -7.94 34.41
C SER A 17 3.86 -8.01 32.87
N GLY A 18 4.78 -7.35 32.19
CA GLY A 18 5.02 -7.58 30.77
C GLY A 18 5.71 -8.93 30.60
N CYS A 19 5.07 -9.88 29.92
CA CYS A 19 5.71 -11.14 29.53
C CYS A 19 6.82 -10.84 28.51
N ALA A 20 8.03 -10.59 28.98
CA ALA A 20 9.22 -10.72 28.15
C ALA A 20 9.52 -12.22 27.98
N SER A 21 8.81 -12.89 27.06
CA SER A 21 9.23 -14.23 26.62
C SER A 21 10.51 -14.06 25.80
N LYS A 22 11.63 -14.53 26.35
CA LYS A 22 12.83 -14.78 25.54
C LYS A 22 12.49 -15.95 24.61
N ASP A 23 12.11 -15.64 23.38
CA ASP A 23 12.10 -16.66 22.34
C ASP A 23 13.53 -17.18 22.20
N LYS A 24 13.70 -18.50 22.30
CA LYS A 24 14.98 -19.14 22.04
C LYS A 24 15.27 -18.91 20.57
N GLU A 25 16.40 -18.29 20.26
CA GLU A 25 16.83 -18.13 18.87
C GLU A 25 16.99 -19.53 18.25
N VAL A 26 16.11 -19.83 17.30
CA VAL A 26 16.14 -21.05 16.51
C VAL A 26 17.06 -20.79 15.31
N PHE A 27 17.94 -21.72 14.97
CA PHE A 27 18.87 -21.58 13.85
C PHE A 27 19.02 -22.92 13.12
N ASN A 28 19.46 -22.88 11.86
CA ASN A 28 19.77 -24.06 11.03
C ASN A 28 18.57 -24.99 10.81
N MET A 29 17.38 -24.42 10.64
CA MET A 29 16.18 -25.19 10.34
C MET A 29 16.02 -25.34 8.83
N PRO A 30 15.33 -26.39 8.33
CA PRO A 30 15.08 -26.52 6.90
C PRO A 30 14.24 -25.34 6.37
N ALA A 31 14.40 -25.00 5.09
CA ALA A 31 13.66 -23.90 4.46
C ALA A 31 12.13 -24.02 4.65
N THR A 32 11.59 -25.24 4.67
CA THR A 32 10.16 -25.51 4.90
C THR A 32 9.71 -25.08 6.28
N TYR A 33 10.53 -25.27 7.31
CA TYR A 33 10.21 -24.85 8.68
C TYR A 33 10.05 -23.33 8.75
N TRP A 34 11.02 -22.59 8.19
CA TRP A 34 10.95 -21.13 8.17
C TRP A 34 9.71 -20.64 7.42
N TYR A 35 9.43 -21.22 6.26
CA TYR A 35 8.24 -20.88 5.47
C TYR A 35 6.92 -21.12 6.23
N GLU A 36 6.80 -22.27 6.90
CA GLU A 36 5.63 -22.61 7.71
C GLU A 36 5.44 -21.66 8.88
N GLU A 37 6.52 -21.28 9.57
CA GLU A 37 6.45 -20.31 10.67
C GLU A 37 6.13 -18.89 10.18
N ILE A 38 6.63 -18.46 9.01
CA ILE A 38 6.21 -17.18 8.40
C ILE A 38 4.70 -17.19 8.17
N ALA A 39 4.15 -18.25 7.56
CA ALA A 39 2.72 -18.36 7.29
C ALA A 39 1.88 -18.35 8.58
N LYS A 40 2.40 -18.99 9.64
CA LYS A 40 1.78 -19.02 10.96
C LYS A 40 1.76 -17.64 11.63
N GLU A 41 2.86 -16.89 11.58
CA GLU A 41 2.90 -15.57 12.21
C GLU A 41 2.11 -14.53 11.42
N ILE A 42 2.04 -14.62 10.09
CA ILE A 42 1.08 -13.86 9.28
C ILE A 42 -0.35 -14.13 9.73
N LYS A 43 -0.70 -15.40 9.97
CA LYS A 43 -2.04 -15.78 10.47
C LYS A 43 -2.31 -15.24 11.87
N ASN A 44 -1.28 -15.09 12.69
CA ASN A 44 -1.38 -14.48 14.02
C ASN A 44 -1.37 -12.94 13.99
N GLN A 45 -1.26 -12.33 12.81
CA GLN A 45 -1.05 -10.89 12.60
C GLN A 45 0.23 -10.33 13.24
N ASP A 46 1.23 -11.18 13.46
CA ASP A 46 2.56 -10.76 13.91
C ASP A 46 3.49 -10.62 12.70
N LEU A 47 3.31 -9.53 11.96
CA LEU A 47 4.05 -9.28 10.71
C LEU A 47 5.53 -8.98 10.96
N GLU A 48 5.86 -8.30 12.06
CA GLU A 48 7.25 -8.04 12.45
C GLU A 48 8.01 -9.36 12.66
N LYS A 49 7.39 -10.33 13.35
CA LYS A 49 7.98 -11.65 13.52
C LYS A 49 8.04 -12.42 12.21
N ALA A 50 7.02 -12.32 11.35
CA ALA A 50 7.04 -12.93 10.03
C ALA A 50 8.21 -12.40 9.16
N ASP A 51 8.49 -11.10 9.21
CA ASP A 51 9.62 -10.46 8.52
C ASP A 51 10.98 -10.94 9.05
N SER A 52 11.07 -11.08 10.38
CA SER A 52 12.26 -11.63 11.03
C SER A 52 12.53 -13.07 10.58
N LEU A 53 11.49 -13.92 10.56
CA LEU A 53 11.57 -15.30 10.08
C LEU A 53 11.93 -15.38 8.59
N TYR A 54 11.43 -14.44 7.78
CA TYR A 54 11.83 -14.34 6.38
C TYR A 54 13.30 -13.98 6.21
N THR A 55 13.84 -13.10 7.06
CA THR A 55 15.27 -12.78 7.07
C THR A 55 16.11 -14.03 7.38
N SER A 56 15.67 -14.87 8.31
CA SER A 56 16.30 -16.18 8.57
C SER A 56 16.22 -17.10 7.36
N LEU A 57 15.05 -17.24 6.72
CA LEU A 57 14.90 -18.04 5.49
C LEU A 57 15.84 -17.54 4.37
N ALA A 58 15.90 -16.24 4.14
CA ALA A 58 16.68 -15.61 3.08
C ALA A 58 18.19 -15.67 3.30
N SER A 59 18.64 -15.69 4.56
CA SER A 59 20.06 -15.78 4.91
C SER A 59 20.56 -17.23 4.98
N GLU A 60 19.77 -18.16 5.54
CA GLU A 60 20.14 -19.57 5.66
C GLU A 60 19.94 -20.35 4.35
N HIS A 61 18.95 -19.97 3.53
CA HIS A 61 18.55 -20.73 2.33
C HIS A 61 18.39 -19.83 1.10
N ILE A 62 19.46 -19.14 0.71
CA ILE A 62 19.49 -18.12 -0.38
C ILE A 62 18.93 -18.63 -1.72
N GLU A 63 19.08 -19.92 -2.02
CA GLU A 63 18.61 -20.56 -3.26
C GLU A 63 17.26 -21.27 -3.13
N SER A 64 16.59 -21.14 -1.97
CA SER A 64 15.32 -21.82 -1.73
C SER A 64 14.25 -21.38 -2.73
N PRO A 65 13.53 -22.33 -3.35
CA PRO A 65 12.39 -22.02 -4.21
C PRO A 65 11.20 -21.43 -3.43
N LEU A 66 11.23 -21.43 -2.08
CA LEU A 66 10.20 -20.86 -1.22
C LEU A 66 10.34 -19.34 -1.02
N LEU A 67 11.51 -18.77 -1.34
CA LEU A 67 11.75 -17.33 -1.16
C LEU A 67 10.79 -16.44 -1.97
N PRO A 68 10.55 -16.69 -3.27
CA PRO A 68 9.63 -15.88 -4.06
C PRO A 68 8.19 -15.98 -3.52
N GLU A 69 7.77 -17.16 -3.09
CA GLU A 69 6.43 -17.38 -2.54
C GLU A 69 6.26 -16.65 -1.20
N ALA A 70 7.24 -16.78 -0.29
CA ALA A 70 7.25 -16.06 0.98
C ALA A 70 7.19 -14.54 0.80
N MET A 71 7.96 -13.98 -0.14
CA MET A 71 7.90 -12.54 -0.47
C MET A 71 6.49 -12.12 -0.91
N THR A 72 5.82 -12.90 -1.78
CA THR A 72 4.46 -12.57 -2.22
C THR A 72 3.42 -12.72 -1.12
N MET A 73 3.64 -13.67 -0.19
CA MET A 73 2.78 -13.88 0.97
C MET A 73 2.89 -12.70 1.94
N LEU A 74 4.12 -12.26 2.26
CA LEU A 74 4.38 -11.08 3.10
C LEU A 74 3.85 -9.81 2.45
N ALA A 75 4.12 -9.59 1.15
CA ALA A 75 3.59 -8.45 0.43
C ALA A 75 2.05 -8.35 0.54
N ASN A 76 1.34 -9.47 0.39
CA ASN A 76 -0.11 -9.49 0.58
C ASN A 76 -0.54 -9.23 2.03
N ALA A 77 0.19 -9.76 3.01
CA ALA A 77 -0.08 -9.53 4.43
C ALA A 77 0.06 -8.04 4.78
N HIS A 78 1.15 -7.40 4.36
CA HIS A 78 1.36 -5.96 4.53
C HIS A 78 0.33 -5.12 3.77
N ILE A 79 -0.13 -5.53 2.58
CA ILE A 79 -1.24 -4.84 1.89
C ILE A 79 -2.51 -4.88 2.74
N GLN A 80 -2.83 -6.03 3.35
CA GLN A 80 -4.02 -6.21 4.18
C GLN A 80 -3.95 -5.39 5.47
N ASP A 81 -2.75 -5.16 5.99
CA ASP A 81 -2.50 -4.33 7.18
C ASP A 81 -2.24 -2.84 6.84
N GLU A 82 -2.47 -2.45 5.58
CA GLU A 82 -2.26 -1.08 5.07
C GLU A 82 -0.79 -0.60 5.12
N GLU A 83 0.17 -1.51 5.28
CA GLU A 83 1.62 -1.27 5.29
C GLU A 83 2.20 -1.27 3.87
N TYR A 84 1.66 -0.42 3.00
CA TYR A 84 1.95 -0.43 1.56
C TYR A 84 3.42 -0.18 1.19
N VAL A 85 4.17 0.55 2.03
CA VAL A 85 5.61 0.77 1.81
C VAL A 85 6.37 -0.55 1.93
N LEU A 86 6.05 -1.36 2.94
CA LEU A 86 6.69 -2.64 3.19
C LEU A 86 6.23 -3.70 2.18
N ALA A 87 4.95 -3.68 1.80
CA ALA A 87 4.47 -4.46 0.67
C ALA A 87 5.25 -4.17 -0.61
N ASN A 88 5.44 -2.89 -0.94
CA ASN A 88 6.21 -2.48 -2.12
C ASN A 88 7.68 -2.92 -2.05
N PHE A 89 8.29 -2.88 -0.86
CA PHE A 89 9.65 -3.40 -0.65
C PHE A 89 9.75 -4.86 -1.07
N TYR A 90 8.85 -5.73 -0.60
CA TYR A 90 8.84 -7.15 -0.96
C TYR A 90 8.60 -7.38 -2.46
N LEU A 91 7.69 -6.62 -3.06
CA LEU A 91 7.37 -6.73 -4.50
C LEU A 91 8.54 -6.26 -5.39
N ASP A 92 9.25 -5.21 -4.98
CA ASP A 92 10.42 -4.72 -5.69
C ASP A 92 11.61 -5.69 -5.60
N GLU A 93 11.87 -6.25 -4.41
CA GLU A 93 12.90 -7.28 -4.24
C GLU A 93 12.54 -8.57 -4.99
N TYR A 94 11.26 -8.95 -5.05
CA TYR A 94 10.81 -10.04 -5.90
C TYR A 94 11.14 -9.76 -7.37
N LEU A 95 10.73 -8.61 -7.91
CA LEU A 95 10.94 -8.27 -9.32
C LEU A 95 12.42 -8.23 -9.68
N LYS A 96 13.26 -7.76 -8.76
CA LYS A 96 14.71 -7.65 -8.93
C LYS A 96 15.40 -9.01 -8.94
N ARG A 97 15.00 -9.95 -8.07
CA ARG A 97 15.68 -11.24 -7.88
C ARG A 97 15.06 -12.38 -8.70
N TYR A 98 13.74 -12.40 -8.81
CA TYR A 98 12.96 -13.52 -9.36
C TYR A 98 12.04 -13.12 -10.52
N GLY A 99 12.08 -11.84 -10.93
CA GLY A 99 11.31 -11.34 -12.05
C GLY A 99 11.69 -12.02 -13.36
N SER A 100 10.69 -12.55 -14.06
CA SER A 100 10.81 -13.19 -15.36
C SER A 100 9.63 -12.82 -16.26
N LYS A 101 9.71 -13.17 -17.55
CA LYS A 101 8.58 -12.97 -18.48
C LYS A 101 7.29 -13.68 -18.03
N ALA A 102 7.40 -14.75 -17.25
CA ALA A 102 6.27 -15.57 -16.84
C ALA A 102 5.55 -15.06 -15.58
N ASN A 103 6.20 -14.25 -14.75
CA ASN A 103 5.66 -13.82 -13.44
C ASN A 103 5.68 -12.30 -13.20
N ALA A 104 6.46 -11.54 -13.96
CA ALA A 104 6.66 -10.12 -13.67
C ALA A 104 5.37 -9.30 -13.84
N ASP A 105 4.45 -9.74 -14.70
CA ASP A 105 3.18 -9.06 -14.89
C ASP A 105 2.30 -9.16 -13.63
N HIS A 106 2.22 -10.35 -13.01
CA HIS A 106 1.52 -10.56 -11.75
C HIS A 106 2.04 -9.65 -10.65
N VAL A 107 3.35 -9.64 -10.43
CA VAL A 107 3.97 -8.91 -9.32
C VAL A 107 3.91 -7.39 -9.55
N ARG A 108 4.07 -6.93 -10.79
CA ARG A 108 3.84 -5.51 -11.12
C ARG A 108 2.39 -5.09 -10.93
N TYR A 109 1.44 -5.94 -11.27
CA TYR A 109 0.04 -5.67 -10.99
C TYR A 109 -0.24 -5.63 -9.48
N MET A 110 0.33 -6.54 -8.68
CA MET A 110 0.24 -6.47 -7.22
C MET A 110 0.77 -5.14 -6.68
N LYS A 111 1.88 -4.63 -7.24
CA LYS A 111 2.45 -3.32 -6.87
C LYS A 111 1.49 -2.17 -7.20
N ILE A 112 0.89 -2.17 -8.39
CA ILE A 112 -0.14 -1.20 -8.79
C ILE A 112 -1.33 -1.26 -7.83
N LYS A 113 -1.78 -2.47 -7.49
CA LYS A 113 -2.89 -2.68 -6.55
C LYS A 113 -2.56 -2.12 -5.16
N ALA A 114 -1.38 -2.43 -4.62
CA ALA A 114 -0.93 -1.92 -3.33
C ALA A 114 -0.91 -0.38 -3.31
N ASN A 115 -0.35 0.25 -4.35
CA ASN A 115 -0.33 1.70 -4.46
C ASN A 115 -1.72 2.30 -4.60
N TYR A 116 -2.62 1.63 -5.34
CA TYR A 116 -4.01 2.07 -5.46
C TYR A 116 -4.76 2.01 -4.11
N GLU A 117 -4.54 0.96 -3.32
CA GLU A 117 -5.16 0.81 -1.99
C GLU A 117 -4.58 1.78 -0.96
N ALA A 118 -3.34 2.24 -1.14
CA ALA A 118 -2.73 3.31 -0.36
C ALA A 118 -3.42 4.69 -0.51
N PHE A 119 -4.44 4.82 -1.37
CA PHE A 119 -5.28 6.01 -1.47
C PHE A 119 -6.63 5.82 -0.77
N PRO A 120 -6.73 6.09 0.54
CA PRO A 120 -8.04 6.33 1.12
C PRO A 120 -8.64 7.64 0.59
N ASN A 121 -7.80 8.62 0.19
CA ASN A 121 -8.21 9.92 -0.33
C ASN A 121 -7.20 10.48 -1.35
N PRO A 122 -7.59 10.79 -2.61
CA PRO A 122 -6.68 11.23 -3.66
C PRO A 122 -5.99 12.58 -3.38
N ASN A 123 -6.62 13.47 -2.62
CA ASN A 123 -6.12 14.82 -2.36
C ASN A 123 -4.90 14.87 -1.41
N ARG A 124 -4.46 13.75 -0.84
CA ARG A 124 -3.43 13.72 0.21
C ARG A 124 -2.02 13.38 -0.27
N ASN A 125 -1.90 12.56 -1.32
CA ASN A 125 -0.61 12.14 -1.86
C ASN A 125 -0.61 12.20 -3.38
N GLN A 126 -0.48 13.43 -3.92
CA GLN A 126 -0.50 13.67 -5.36
C GLN A 126 0.66 12.98 -6.09
N GLN A 127 1.83 12.88 -5.46
CA GLN A 127 2.99 12.25 -6.08
C GLN A 127 2.75 10.75 -6.31
N LEU A 128 2.28 10.04 -5.26
CA LEU A 128 1.93 8.63 -5.40
C LEU A 128 0.87 8.44 -6.49
N LEU A 129 -0.11 9.36 -6.61
CA LEU A 129 -1.20 9.26 -7.60
C LEU A 129 -0.63 9.30 -9.03
N ILE A 130 0.19 10.31 -9.32
CA ILE A 130 0.83 10.49 -10.62
C ILE A 130 1.76 9.30 -10.93
N ASP A 131 2.55 8.86 -9.95
CA ASP A 131 3.46 7.73 -10.12
C ASP A 131 2.70 6.43 -10.40
N THR A 132 1.56 6.22 -9.74
CA THR A 132 0.74 5.02 -9.93
C THR A 132 0.03 5.05 -11.28
N ILE A 133 -0.48 6.20 -11.73
CA ILE A 133 -1.02 6.38 -13.08
C ILE A 133 0.05 6.03 -14.13
N THR A 134 1.27 6.54 -13.94
CA THR A 134 2.40 6.30 -14.84
C THR A 134 2.78 4.83 -14.88
N GLN A 135 2.94 4.19 -13.72
CA GLN A 135 3.23 2.76 -13.60
C GLN A 135 2.12 1.89 -14.22
N THR A 136 0.86 2.30 -14.10
CA THR A 136 -0.28 1.55 -14.63
C THR A 136 -0.35 1.65 -16.16
N LYS A 137 -0.15 2.84 -16.73
CA LYS A 137 -0.06 3.05 -18.19
C LYS A 137 1.07 2.22 -18.78
N ASP A 138 2.22 2.25 -18.12
CA ASP A 138 3.40 1.49 -18.51
C ASP A 138 3.16 -0.03 -18.44
N PHE A 139 2.50 -0.52 -17.39
CA PHE A 139 2.09 -1.93 -17.29
C PHE A 139 1.19 -2.35 -18.46
N ILE A 140 0.14 -1.56 -18.77
CA ILE A 140 -0.80 -1.85 -19.85
C ILE A 140 -0.07 -1.90 -21.21
N ALA A 141 0.87 -0.98 -21.43
CA ALA A 141 1.67 -0.93 -22.66
C ALA A 141 2.67 -2.10 -22.78
N ARG A 142 3.36 -2.45 -21.69
CA ARG A 142 4.37 -3.52 -21.67
C ARG A 142 3.77 -4.92 -21.69
N TYR A 143 2.59 -5.11 -21.10
CA TYR A 143 1.96 -6.42 -20.91
C TYR A 143 0.56 -6.48 -21.56
N PRO A 144 0.46 -6.30 -22.89
CA PRO A 144 -0.82 -6.19 -23.59
C PRO A 144 -1.69 -7.44 -23.48
N ASN A 145 -1.09 -8.61 -23.24
CA ASN A 145 -1.76 -9.91 -23.12
C ASN A 145 -1.84 -10.42 -21.68
N SER A 146 -1.51 -9.61 -20.67
CA SER A 146 -1.60 -10.06 -19.27
C SER A 146 -3.05 -10.28 -18.87
N LYS A 147 -3.30 -11.35 -18.10
CA LYS A 147 -4.60 -11.61 -17.47
C LYS A 147 -5.04 -10.51 -16.50
N PHE A 148 -4.11 -9.70 -16.00
CA PHE A 148 -4.39 -8.61 -15.07
C PHE A 148 -4.66 -7.27 -15.77
N ARG A 149 -4.48 -7.19 -17.09
CA ARG A 149 -4.67 -5.95 -17.84
C ARG A 149 -6.05 -5.31 -17.63
N PRO A 150 -7.19 -6.04 -17.68
CA PRO A 150 -8.50 -5.42 -17.45
C PRO A 150 -8.65 -4.81 -16.05
N LEU A 151 -8.00 -5.41 -15.04
CA LEU A 151 -8.00 -4.89 -13.68
C LEU A 151 -7.12 -3.63 -13.58
N ALA A 152 -5.96 -3.63 -14.22
CA ALA A 152 -5.09 -2.46 -14.30
C ALA A 152 -5.77 -1.29 -15.04
N GLU A 153 -6.48 -1.55 -16.14
CA GLU A 153 -7.28 -0.54 -16.84
C GLU A 153 -8.38 0.04 -15.93
N THR A 154 -9.04 -0.80 -15.13
CA THR A 154 -10.03 -0.35 -14.14
C THR A 154 -9.39 0.56 -13.08
N VAL A 155 -8.24 0.17 -12.54
CA VAL A 155 -7.47 0.99 -11.60
C VAL A 155 -7.06 2.31 -12.24
N LEU A 156 -6.57 2.29 -13.48
CA LEU A 156 -6.16 3.48 -14.21
C LEU A 156 -7.30 4.49 -14.33
N VAL A 157 -8.48 4.06 -14.78
CA VAL A 157 -9.65 4.94 -14.92
C VAL A 157 -10.02 5.58 -13.58
N ARG A 158 -9.98 4.81 -12.47
CA ARG A 158 -10.28 5.34 -11.14
C ARG A 158 -9.24 6.37 -10.67
N LEU A 159 -7.96 6.13 -10.93
CA LEU A 159 -6.89 7.06 -10.60
C LEU A 159 -7.00 8.34 -11.45
N GLU A 160 -7.24 8.23 -12.76
CA GLU A 160 -7.44 9.39 -13.64
C GLU A 160 -8.68 10.21 -13.23
N LEU A 161 -9.76 9.56 -12.77
CA LEU A 161 -10.93 10.26 -12.21
C LEU A 161 -10.56 11.02 -10.93
N GLY A 162 -9.73 10.43 -10.08
CA GLY A 162 -9.20 11.08 -8.89
C GLY A 162 -8.32 12.28 -9.21
N GLU A 163 -7.43 12.17 -10.21
CA GLU A 163 -6.58 13.25 -10.71
C GLU A 163 -7.43 14.39 -11.30
N TYR A 164 -8.43 14.06 -12.11
CA TYR A 164 -9.34 15.04 -12.69
C TYR A 164 -10.10 15.84 -11.63
N LEU A 165 -10.61 15.15 -10.59
CA LEU A 165 -11.29 15.81 -9.47
C LEU A 165 -10.33 16.72 -8.69
N LEU A 166 -9.11 16.25 -8.43
CA LEU A 166 -8.09 17.04 -7.76
C LEU A 166 -7.76 18.32 -8.54
N ASP A 167 -7.50 18.20 -9.84
CA ASP A 167 -7.19 19.34 -10.71
C ASP A 167 -8.37 20.32 -10.80
N THR A 168 -9.61 19.83 -10.79
CA THR A 168 -10.83 20.66 -10.73
C THR A 168 -10.88 21.47 -9.44
N ASN A 169 -10.68 20.81 -8.29
CA ASN A 169 -10.67 21.49 -6.99
C ASN A 169 -9.56 22.54 -6.89
N ILE A 170 -8.38 22.28 -7.47
CA ILE A 170 -7.28 23.24 -7.49
C ILE A 170 -7.60 24.44 -8.39
N LYS A 171 -8.20 24.20 -9.56
CA LYS A 171 -8.66 25.26 -10.46
C LYS A 171 -9.68 26.16 -9.76
N ASP A 172 -10.72 25.58 -9.15
CA ASP A 172 -11.77 26.31 -8.44
C ASP A 172 -11.22 27.08 -7.22
N LEU A 173 -10.23 26.51 -6.51
CA LEU A 173 -9.51 27.23 -5.45
C LEU A 173 -8.81 28.49 -5.99
N TYR A 174 -8.08 28.37 -7.09
CA TYR A 174 -7.38 29.51 -7.69
C TYR A 174 -8.32 30.60 -8.21
N GLU A 175 -9.49 30.24 -8.71
CA GLU A 175 -10.55 31.21 -9.05
C GLU A 175 -11.02 31.98 -7.81
N ARG A 176 -11.25 31.28 -6.68
CA ARG A 176 -11.69 31.91 -5.42
C ARG A 176 -10.66 32.83 -4.79
N VAL A 177 -9.36 32.52 -4.94
CA VAL A 177 -8.26 33.36 -4.40
C VAL A 177 -7.74 34.42 -5.38
N ASP A 178 -8.48 34.68 -6.47
CA ASP A 178 -8.16 35.67 -7.50
C ASP A 178 -6.77 35.47 -8.13
N LYS A 179 -6.48 34.22 -8.54
CA LYS A 179 -5.25 33.79 -9.23
C LYS A 179 -5.57 33.23 -10.62
N PRO A 180 -6.04 34.07 -11.57
CA PRO A 180 -6.59 33.62 -12.86
C PRO A 180 -5.56 32.89 -13.75
N GLU A 181 -4.29 33.29 -13.72
CA GLU A 181 -3.22 32.62 -14.49
C GLU A 181 -3.01 31.17 -14.02
N ALA A 182 -3.06 30.94 -12.71
CA ALA A 182 -2.94 29.61 -12.13
C ALA A 182 -4.19 28.77 -12.43
N ALA A 183 -5.39 29.34 -12.28
CA ALA A 183 -6.64 28.67 -12.65
C ALA A 183 -6.60 28.21 -14.12
N LYS A 184 -6.20 29.08 -15.04
CA LYS A 184 -6.06 28.75 -16.47
C LYS A 184 -5.09 27.58 -16.72
N SER A 185 -3.99 27.50 -15.96
CA SER A 185 -3.04 26.39 -16.10
C SER A 185 -3.66 25.03 -15.76
N TYR A 186 -4.58 24.98 -14.78
CA TYR A 186 -5.31 23.76 -14.43
C TYR A 186 -6.48 23.49 -15.37
N GLU A 187 -7.14 24.53 -15.88
CA GLU A 187 -8.12 24.40 -16.96
C GLU A 187 -7.51 23.73 -18.20
N GLU A 188 -6.29 24.14 -18.59
CA GLU A 188 -5.56 23.50 -19.69
C GLU A 188 -5.21 22.03 -19.40
N LYS A 189 -4.92 21.66 -18.15
CA LYS A 189 -4.71 20.25 -17.76
C LYS A 189 -5.99 19.44 -17.88
N LEU A 190 -7.11 19.96 -17.37
CA LEU A 190 -8.42 19.32 -17.45
C LEU A 190 -8.85 19.10 -18.91
N ASN A 191 -8.59 20.07 -19.78
CA ASN A 191 -8.89 19.98 -21.21
C ASN A 191 -8.02 18.94 -21.95
N LYS A 192 -6.81 18.64 -21.44
CA LYS A 192 -5.92 17.62 -21.99
C LYS A 192 -6.16 16.23 -21.41
N SER A 193 -6.95 16.11 -20.36
CA SER A 193 -7.25 14.84 -19.69
C SER A 193 -7.96 13.88 -20.65
N SER A 194 -7.64 12.59 -20.54
CA SER A 194 -8.34 11.49 -21.21
C SER A 194 -9.84 11.44 -20.87
N LEU A 195 -10.24 12.11 -19.78
CA LEU A 195 -11.60 12.14 -19.25
C LEU A 195 -12.41 13.38 -19.67
N GLY A 196 -11.87 14.25 -20.53
CA GLY A 196 -12.56 15.46 -21.00
C GLY A 196 -13.95 15.14 -21.55
N GLY A 197 -15.00 15.59 -20.86
CA GLY A 197 -16.41 15.35 -21.23
C GLY A 197 -17.02 14.04 -20.74
N ALA A 198 -16.28 13.23 -19.98
CA ALA A 198 -16.81 12.04 -19.31
C ALA A 198 -17.82 12.46 -18.22
N LYS A 199 -18.98 11.79 -18.18
CA LYS A 199 -19.94 11.95 -17.07
C LYS A 199 -19.39 11.22 -15.85
N SER A 200 -18.70 11.93 -14.97
CA SER A 200 -18.28 11.40 -13.67
C SER A 200 -19.37 11.63 -12.62
N ILE A 201 -19.40 10.75 -11.62
CA ILE A 201 -20.20 10.95 -10.41
C ILE A 201 -19.24 11.47 -9.36
N GLU A 202 -19.59 12.58 -8.70
CA GLU A 202 -18.81 13.07 -7.58
C GLU A 202 -18.77 12.04 -6.43
N PRO A 203 -17.64 11.88 -5.74
CA PRO A 203 -17.55 10.99 -4.60
C PRO A 203 -18.48 11.44 -3.46
N ALA A 204 -19.02 10.48 -2.73
CA ALA A 204 -19.79 10.76 -1.52
C ALA A 204 -18.85 11.28 -0.42
N ILE A 205 -18.97 12.56 -0.09
CA ILE A 205 -18.18 13.21 0.95
C ILE A 205 -19.00 13.21 2.26
N PRO A 206 -18.47 12.66 3.37
CA PRO A 206 -19.13 12.76 4.67
C PRO A 206 -19.41 14.21 5.09
N TRP A 207 -20.50 14.45 5.81
CA TRP A 207 -20.95 15.80 6.18
C TRP A 207 -19.91 16.64 6.92
N TYR A 208 -19.03 16.01 7.71
CA TYR A 208 -18.00 16.71 8.47
C TYR A 208 -16.78 17.12 7.62
N ARG A 209 -16.62 16.54 6.41
CA ARG A 209 -15.56 16.89 5.45
C ARG A 209 -16.03 17.86 4.38
N SER A 210 -17.33 17.87 4.06
CA SER A 210 -17.88 18.72 3.01
C SER A 210 -17.58 20.21 3.26
N TRP A 211 -17.48 20.64 4.51
CA TRP A 211 -17.13 22.02 4.88
C TRP A 211 -15.74 22.44 4.40
N PHE A 212 -14.83 21.49 4.20
CA PHE A 212 -13.45 21.74 3.76
C PHE A 212 -13.22 21.35 2.29
N GLU A 213 -14.01 20.41 1.77
CA GLU A 213 -13.79 19.79 0.45
C GLU A 213 -14.80 20.22 -0.62
N LYS A 214 -16.00 20.67 -0.24
CA LYS A 214 -16.98 21.28 -1.15
C LYS A 214 -17.08 22.77 -0.83
N GLN A 215 -16.33 23.60 -1.54
CA GLN A 215 -16.44 25.06 -1.45
C GLN A 215 -16.20 25.73 -2.79
#